data_AF-A0A2E0AF25-F1
#
_entry.id   AF-A0A2E0AF25-F1
#
_cell.length_a   1.000
_cell.length_b   1.000
_cell.length_c   1.000
_cell.angle_alpha   90.00
_cell.angle_beta   90.00
_cell.angle_gamma   90.00
#
_symmetry.space_group_name_H-M   'P 1'
#
loop_
_entity.id
_entity.type
_entity.pdbx_description
1 polymer ?
#
loop_
_entity_poly.entity_id
_entity_poly.type
_entity_poly.pdbx_seq_one_letter_code
_entity_poly.pdbx_strand_id
1 'polypeptide(L)'
;MFDKLNAQPQDKILKLMGAYKADVRKNKIDLGVGVYKDASGSTPIMRAVKAAEKQLWKNQETKSYVGLAGDPEFASSMFDLVLGTAVSPDHLAAIATPGGTGAVRQALELIKLAAPTATVWFSNPTWPNHLSIVTHLEINRSDYRYFDSKTGAVDFDGMQADIE
;
A
#
# COMPACT_ATOMS: atom_id res chain seq x y z
N MET A 1 -3.34 34.36 1.38
CA MET A 1 -2.57 33.14 1.06
C MET A 1 -3.32 31.88 1.47
N PHE A 2 -3.78 31.75 2.73
CA PHE A 2 -4.51 30.56 3.20
C PHE A 2 -6.04 30.64 3.05
N ASP A 3 -6.57 31.77 2.60
CA ASP A 3 -8.00 32.08 2.39
C ASP A 3 -8.67 31.24 1.28
N LYS A 4 -7.88 30.53 0.47
CA LYS A 4 -8.36 29.61 -0.58
C LYS A 4 -8.27 28.14 -0.17
N LEU A 5 -7.75 27.83 1.02
CA LEU A 5 -7.64 26.46 1.50
C LEU A 5 -8.98 26.02 2.07
N ASN A 6 -9.52 24.94 1.51
CA ASN A 6 -10.72 24.29 2.04
C ASN A 6 -10.32 23.24 3.08
N ALA A 7 -11.00 23.23 4.21
CA ALA A 7 -10.86 22.18 5.20
C ALA A 7 -11.19 20.82 4.55
N GLN A 8 -10.25 19.88 4.64
CA GLN A 8 -10.46 18.54 4.12
C GLN A 8 -11.26 17.72 5.14
N PRO A 9 -12.14 16.81 4.67
CA PRO A 9 -12.82 15.89 5.55
C PRO A 9 -11.79 15.06 6.31
N GLN A 10 -12.03 14.85 7.61
CA GLN A 10 -11.15 14.04 8.45
C GLN A 10 -11.18 12.59 7.97
N ASP A 11 -10.00 11.97 7.90
CA ASP A 11 -9.88 10.55 7.58
C ASP A 11 -10.69 9.69 8.57
N LYS A 12 -11.49 8.77 8.02
CA LYS A 12 -12.43 7.95 8.82
C LYS A 12 -11.69 7.02 9.78
N ILE A 13 -10.50 6.52 9.41
CA ILE A 13 -9.68 5.64 10.25
C ILE A 13 -9.09 6.46 11.39
N LEU A 14 -8.52 7.63 11.12
CA LEU A 14 -7.97 8.51 12.16
C LEU A 14 -9.05 8.95 13.16
N LYS A 15 -10.26 9.25 12.68
CA LYS A 15 -11.40 9.55 13.54
C LYS A 15 -11.74 8.37 14.45
N LEU A 16 -11.78 7.15 13.90
CA LEU A 16 -12.05 5.93 14.67
C LEU A 16 -10.96 5.65 15.70
N MET A 17 -9.69 5.83 15.35
CA MET A 17 -8.56 5.72 16.29
C MET A 17 -8.69 6.71 17.45
N GLY A 18 -9.08 7.95 17.16
CA GLY A 18 -9.33 8.97 18.19
C GLY A 18 -10.45 8.56 19.14
N ALA A 19 -11.58 8.10 18.60
CA ALA A 19 -12.70 7.61 19.39
C ALA A 19 -12.32 6.38 20.25
N TYR A 20 -11.60 5.42 19.69
CA TYR A 20 -11.09 4.26 20.42
C TYR A 20 -10.15 4.68 21.54
N LYS A 21 -9.23 5.63 21.30
CA LYS A 21 -8.31 6.13 22.33
C LYS A 21 -9.03 6.83 23.48
N ALA A 22 -10.06 7.62 23.18
CA ALA A 22 -10.84 8.37 24.16
C ALA A 22 -11.77 7.48 25.01
N ASP A 23 -12.11 6.28 24.54
CA ASP A 23 -12.95 5.34 25.28
C ASP A 23 -12.25 4.79 26.53
N VAL A 24 -12.83 5.00 27.71
CA VAL A 24 -12.25 4.58 29.00
C VAL A 24 -12.61 3.14 29.39
N ARG A 25 -13.47 2.45 28.63
CA ARG A 25 -13.87 1.07 28.93
C ARG A 25 -12.67 0.14 28.83
N LYS A 26 -12.46 -0.69 29.87
CA LYS A 26 -11.33 -1.64 29.94
C LYS A 26 -11.41 -2.77 28.91
N ASN A 27 -12.61 -3.14 28.48
CA ASN A 27 -12.88 -4.26 27.57
C ASN A 27 -13.17 -3.79 26.13
N LYS A 28 -12.71 -2.60 25.74
CA LYS A 28 -12.86 -2.10 24.37
C LYS A 28 -11.98 -2.91 23.41
N ILE A 29 -12.45 -3.09 22.19
CA ILE A 29 -11.76 -3.85 21.14
C ILE A 29 -11.58 -2.92 19.93
N ASP A 30 -10.36 -2.89 19.39
CA ASP A 30 -10.03 -2.15 18.16
C ASP A 30 -10.01 -3.11 16.97
N LEU A 31 -11.02 -3.01 16.11
CA LEU A 31 -11.11 -3.71 14.83
C LEU A 31 -11.03 -2.72 13.65
N GLY A 32 -10.54 -1.51 13.88
CA GLY A 32 -10.53 -0.44 12.89
C GLY A 32 -9.28 -0.44 12.02
N VAL A 33 -8.10 -0.35 12.64
CA VAL A 33 -6.83 -0.25 11.92
C VAL A 33 -6.35 -1.64 11.53
N GLY A 34 -6.10 -1.84 10.23
CA GLY A 34 -5.56 -3.08 9.66
C GLY A 34 -4.07 -3.32 9.96
N VAL A 35 -3.69 -3.31 11.23
CA VAL A 35 -2.34 -3.65 11.68
C VAL A 35 -2.42 -4.97 12.45
N TYR A 36 -1.50 -5.89 12.16
CA TYR A 36 -1.42 -7.15 12.89
C TYR A 36 -1.19 -6.90 14.38
N LYS A 37 -2.02 -7.54 15.21
CA LYS A 37 -1.87 -7.60 16.66
C LYS A 37 -1.69 -9.05 17.08
N ASP A 38 -0.79 -9.29 18.01
CA ASP A 38 -0.65 -10.60 18.64
C ASP A 38 -1.81 -10.88 19.61
N ALA A 39 -1.80 -12.05 20.24
CA ALA A 39 -2.83 -12.48 21.20
C ALA A 39 -2.95 -11.55 22.44
N SER A 40 -1.96 -10.69 22.70
CA SER A 40 -2.01 -9.68 23.77
C SER A 40 -2.59 -8.34 23.30
N GLY A 41 -2.93 -8.20 22.01
CA GLY A 41 -3.42 -6.97 21.41
C GLY A 41 -2.31 -5.98 21.02
N SER A 42 -1.04 -6.38 21.13
CA SER A 42 0.15 -5.58 20.84
C SER A 42 0.59 -5.73 19.38
N THR A 43 1.22 -4.71 18.80
CA THR A 43 1.84 -4.81 17.46
C THR A 43 3.28 -5.30 17.62
N PRO A 44 3.58 -6.59 17.35
CA PRO A 44 4.88 -7.14 17.69
C PRO A 44 5.95 -6.71 16.68
N ILE A 45 7.17 -6.51 17.17
CA ILE A 45 8.36 -6.43 16.31
C ILE A 45 8.86 -7.85 16.14
N MET A 46 8.91 -8.32 14.89
CA MET A 46 9.32 -9.69 14.58
C MET A 46 10.75 -9.97 15.05
N ARG A 47 11.02 -11.20 15.49
CA ARG A 47 12.36 -11.63 15.97
C ARG A 47 13.45 -11.38 14.92
N ALA A 48 13.17 -11.63 13.65
CA ALA A 48 14.09 -11.37 12.55
C ALA A 48 14.40 -9.88 12.40
N VAL A 49 13.39 -9.01 12.52
CA VAL A 49 13.57 -7.54 12.47
C VAL A 49 14.46 -7.08 13.64
N LYS A 50 14.21 -7.56 14.86
CA LYS A 50 15.08 -7.26 16.01
C LYS A 50 16.53 -7.72 15.83
N ALA A 51 16.74 -8.88 15.22
CA ALA A 51 18.09 -9.36 14.91
C ALA A 51 18.79 -8.46 13.87
N ALA A 52 18.08 -8.08 12.80
CA ALA A 52 18.59 -7.18 11.76
C ALA A 52 18.92 -5.79 12.31
N GLU A 53 18.05 -5.19 13.14
CA GLU A 53 18.29 -3.92 13.83
C GLU A 53 19.62 -3.96 14.62
N LYS A 54 19.86 -5.05 15.36
CA LYS A 54 21.08 -5.23 16.15
C LYS A 54 22.33 -5.37 15.27
N GLN A 55 22.22 -6.03 14.13
CA GLN A 55 23.33 -6.14 13.17
C GLN A 55 23.66 -4.78 12.57
N LEU A 56 22.65 -4.04 12.11
CA LEU A 56 22.83 -2.68 11.57
C LEU A 56 23.45 -1.75 12.60
N TRP A 57 22.96 -1.76 13.85
CA TRP A 57 23.53 -0.94 14.92
C TRP A 57 25.02 -1.20 15.17
N LYS A 58 25.47 -2.46 15.04
CA LYS A 58 26.86 -2.84 15.27
C LYS A 58 27.77 -2.56 14.08
N ASN A 59 27.26 -2.78 12.86
CA ASN A 59 28.10 -2.93 11.67
C ASN A 59 27.95 -1.79 10.66
N GLN A 60 26.93 -0.93 10.79
CA GLN A 60 26.72 0.15 9.83
C GLN A 60 27.73 1.28 10.03
N GLU A 61 28.53 1.53 9.01
CA GLU A 61 29.59 2.54 9.06
C GLU A 61 29.16 3.91 8.52
N THR A 62 28.10 3.97 7.70
CA THR A 62 27.67 5.22 7.05
C THR A 62 26.14 5.34 6.90
N LYS A 63 25.70 6.59 6.77
CA LYS A 63 24.32 7.02 6.44
C LYS A 63 24.27 7.81 5.12
N SER A 64 25.28 7.65 4.26
CA SER A 64 25.34 8.28 2.94
C SER A 64 24.11 7.96 2.09
N TYR A 65 23.87 8.79 1.08
CA TYR A 65 22.82 8.54 0.09
C TYR A 65 22.98 7.17 -0.57
N VAL A 66 21.84 6.49 -0.74
CA VAL A 66 21.70 5.35 -1.66
C VAL A 66 21.43 5.86 -3.08
N GLY A 67 21.58 4.99 -4.08
CA GLY A 67 21.20 5.31 -5.46
C GLY A 67 19.72 5.68 -5.59
N LEU A 68 19.34 6.36 -6.67
CA LEU A 68 17.94 6.80 -6.90
C LEU A 68 16.95 5.62 -6.90
N ALA A 69 17.37 4.45 -7.40
CA ALA A 69 16.58 3.23 -7.39
C ALA A 69 16.52 2.55 -6.01
N GLY A 70 17.32 2.99 -5.04
CA GLY A 70 17.53 2.33 -3.75
C GLY A 70 18.72 1.38 -3.76
N ASP A 71 18.70 0.43 -2.81
CA ASP A 71 19.74 -0.59 -2.64
C ASP A 71 19.50 -1.77 -3.61
N PRO A 72 20.47 -2.11 -4.50
CA PRO A 72 20.35 -3.24 -5.41
C PRO A 72 20.18 -4.60 -4.71
N GLU A 73 20.78 -4.81 -3.53
CA GLU A 73 20.63 -6.07 -2.79
C GLU A 73 19.22 -6.21 -2.22
N PHE A 74 18.63 -5.10 -1.77
CA PHE A 74 17.23 -5.08 -1.37
C PHE A 74 16.32 -5.41 -2.57
N ALA A 75 16.55 -4.79 -3.73
CA ALA A 75 15.78 -5.08 -4.94
C ALA A 75 15.89 -6.57 -5.36
N SER A 76 17.09 -7.12 -5.40
CA SER A 76 17.34 -8.53 -5.71
C SER A 76 16.61 -9.47 -4.74
N SER A 77 16.69 -9.20 -3.44
CA SER A 77 16.00 -9.97 -2.41
C SER A 77 14.47 -9.90 -2.56
N MET A 78 13.93 -8.75 -2.97
CA MET A 78 12.51 -8.58 -3.22
C MET A 78 12.04 -9.32 -4.47
N PHE A 79 12.85 -9.40 -5.53
CA PHE A 79 12.51 -10.20 -6.70
C PHE A 79 12.40 -11.69 -6.37
N ASP A 80 13.38 -12.24 -5.64
CA ASP A 80 13.34 -13.63 -5.21
C ASP A 80 12.13 -13.92 -4.32
N LEU A 81 11.85 -13.03 -3.36
CA LEU A 81 10.70 -13.17 -2.45
C LEU A 81 9.34 -13.13 -3.16
N VAL A 82 9.16 -12.22 -4.13
CA VAL A 82 7.85 -11.96 -4.75
C VAL A 82 7.62 -12.80 -6.01
N LEU A 83 8.64 -12.96 -6.85
CA LEU A 83 8.53 -13.57 -8.17
C LEU A 83 9.30 -14.90 -8.28
N GLY A 84 10.28 -15.16 -7.40
CA GLY A 84 11.14 -16.33 -7.47
C GLY A 84 11.74 -16.50 -8.88
N THR A 85 11.66 -17.71 -9.44
CA THR A 85 12.14 -18.01 -10.80
C THR A 85 11.05 -17.89 -11.88
N ALA A 86 9.90 -17.29 -11.57
CA ALA A 86 8.77 -17.23 -12.51
C ALA A 86 9.00 -16.26 -13.68
N VAL A 87 9.91 -15.29 -13.51
CA VAL A 87 10.22 -14.25 -14.50
C VAL A 87 11.73 -14.15 -14.67
N SER A 88 12.18 -14.05 -15.92
CA SER A 88 13.60 -13.91 -16.24
C SER A 88 14.14 -12.55 -15.74
N PRO A 89 15.37 -12.48 -15.19
CA PRO A 89 15.91 -11.23 -14.63
C PRO A 89 15.97 -10.03 -15.59
N ASP A 90 16.09 -10.27 -16.90
CA ASP A 90 16.09 -9.24 -17.95
C ASP A 90 14.72 -8.56 -18.14
N HIS A 91 13.65 -9.13 -17.58
CA HIS A 91 12.30 -8.54 -17.57
C HIS A 91 11.97 -7.84 -16.24
N LEU A 92 12.94 -7.69 -15.33
CA LEU A 92 12.70 -7.15 -14.00
C LEU A 92 13.29 -5.74 -13.84
N ALA A 93 12.49 -4.85 -13.27
CA ALA A 93 12.91 -3.52 -12.84
C ALA A 93 12.31 -3.20 -11.46
N ALA A 94 13.07 -2.51 -10.61
CA ALA A 94 12.62 -2.13 -9.27
C ALA A 94 13.16 -0.75 -8.87
N ILE A 95 12.37 -0.05 -8.07
CA ILE A 95 12.75 1.16 -7.36
C ILE A 95 12.19 1.10 -5.94
N ALA A 96 13.03 1.40 -4.95
CA ALA A 96 12.60 1.52 -3.57
C ALA A 96 11.68 2.74 -3.41
N THR A 97 10.57 2.56 -2.70
CA THR A 97 9.58 3.63 -2.45
C THR A 97 9.17 3.66 -0.98
N PRO A 98 8.66 4.80 -0.47
CA PRO A 98 8.15 4.89 0.90
C PRO A 98 6.84 4.09 1.05
N GLY A 99 7.01 2.79 1.31
CA GLY A 99 5.92 1.84 1.49
C GLY A 99 5.06 1.64 0.23
N GLY A 100 4.01 0.82 0.36
CA GLY A 100 3.13 0.48 -0.77
C GLY A 100 2.39 1.69 -1.36
N THR A 101 2.11 2.72 -0.55
CA THR A 101 1.49 3.96 -1.05
C THR A 101 2.39 4.70 -2.04
N GLY A 102 3.69 4.81 -1.72
CA GLY A 102 4.68 5.38 -2.63
C GLY A 102 4.82 4.55 -3.92
N ALA A 103 4.82 3.22 -3.79
CA ALA A 103 4.88 2.31 -4.93
C ALA A 103 3.71 2.51 -5.90
N VAL A 104 2.47 2.49 -5.39
CA VAL A 104 1.27 2.70 -6.21
C VAL A 104 1.27 4.07 -6.87
N ARG A 105 1.66 5.12 -6.13
CA ARG A 105 1.75 6.47 -6.71
C ARG A 105 2.76 6.54 -7.86
N GLN A 106 3.98 6.01 -7.68
CA GLN A 106 4.97 6.02 -8.76
C GLN A 106 4.55 5.17 -9.96
N ALA A 107 3.89 4.03 -9.74
CA ALA A 107 3.38 3.23 -10.84
C ALA A 107 2.32 3.99 -11.66
N LEU A 108 1.39 4.68 -10.99
CA LEU A 108 0.36 5.48 -11.66
C LEU A 108 0.95 6.70 -12.37
N GLU A 109 1.92 7.40 -11.78
CA GLU A 109 2.63 8.49 -12.45
C GLU A 109 3.39 7.99 -13.69
N LEU A 110 4.03 6.82 -13.62
CA LEU A 110 4.66 6.19 -14.77
C LEU A 110 3.65 5.86 -15.88
N ILE A 111 2.49 5.31 -15.54
CA ILE A 111 1.41 5.06 -16.50
C ILE A 111 0.96 6.37 -17.15
N LYS A 112 0.78 7.46 -16.38
CA LYS A 112 0.41 8.77 -16.92
C LYS A 112 1.44 9.29 -17.94
N LEU A 113 2.73 9.07 -17.69
CA LEU A 113 3.81 9.49 -18.58
C LEU A 113 3.90 8.61 -19.84
N ALA A 114 3.81 7.29 -19.67
CA ALA A 114 4.03 6.33 -20.75
C ALA A 114 2.79 6.10 -21.64
N ALA A 115 1.59 6.19 -21.05
CA ALA A 115 0.31 5.92 -21.71
C ALA A 115 -0.77 6.90 -21.21
N PRO A 116 -0.72 8.19 -21.59
CA PRO A 116 -1.56 9.25 -21.02
C PRO A 116 -3.07 9.07 -21.26
N THR A 117 -3.47 8.24 -22.23
CA THR A 117 -4.86 7.91 -22.52
C THR A 117 -5.35 6.62 -21.86
N ALA A 118 -4.47 5.91 -21.14
CA ALA A 118 -4.81 4.65 -20.49
C ALA A 118 -5.90 4.85 -19.42
N THR A 119 -6.78 3.86 -19.31
CA THR A 119 -7.76 3.77 -18.22
C THR A 119 -7.26 2.75 -17.20
N VAL A 120 -7.19 3.16 -15.94
CA VAL A 120 -6.82 2.27 -14.82
C VAL A 120 -8.09 1.68 -14.22
N TRP A 121 -8.13 0.36 -14.14
CA TRP A 121 -9.28 -0.39 -13.67
C TRP A 121 -9.11 -0.84 -12.21
N PHE A 122 -10.10 -0.58 -11.36
CA PHE A 122 -10.08 -0.97 -9.94
C PHE A 122 -11.22 -1.94 -9.60
N SER A 123 -10.97 -2.85 -8.67
CA SER A 123 -12.02 -3.72 -8.15
C SER A 123 -13.10 -2.90 -7.44
N ASN A 124 -14.35 -3.34 -7.54
CA ASN A 124 -15.44 -2.79 -6.75
C ASN A 124 -15.82 -3.76 -5.61
N PRO A 125 -15.48 -3.45 -4.33
CA PRO A 125 -14.74 -2.29 -3.83
C PRO A 125 -13.20 -2.45 -3.93
N THR A 126 -12.47 -1.35 -3.66
CA THR A 126 -11.01 -1.31 -3.59
C THR A 126 -10.52 -0.58 -2.34
N TRP A 127 -9.20 -0.55 -2.11
CA TRP A 127 -8.61 0.25 -1.05
C TRP A 127 -8.83 1.75 -1.32
N PRO A 128 -9.45 2.53 -0.39
CA PRO A 128 -9.89 3.90 -0.68
C PRO A 128 -8.79 4.83 -1.20
N ASN A 129 -7.55 4.63 -0.77
CA ASN A 129 -6.44 5.48 -1.17
C ASN A 129 -6.03 5.27 -2.65
N HIS A 130 -6.36 4.12 -3.28
CA HIS A 130 -6.21 3.97 -4.73
C HIS A 130 -7.00 5.05 -5.48
N LEU A 131 -8.24 5.28 -5.07
CA LEU A 131 -9.13 6.25 -5.68
C LEU A 131 -8.69 7.69 -5.40
N SER A 132 -8.16 7.97 -4.21
CA SER A 132 -7.59 9.26 -3.86
C SER A 132 -6.36 9.60 -4.72
N ILE A 133 -5.43 8.65 -4.90
CA ILE A 133 -4.22 8.85 -5.69
C ILE A 133 -4.58 9.07 -7.16
N VAL A 134 -5.36 8.17 -7.77
CA VAL A 134 -5.67 8.25 -9.21
C VAL A 134 -6.48 9.51 -9.56
N THR A 135 -7.38 9.94 -8.68
CA THR A 135 -8.15 11.19 -8.85
C THR A 135 -7.23 12.40 -8.76
N HIS A 136 -6.31 12.42 -7.80
CA HIS A 136 -5.33 13.50 -7.66
C HIS A 136 -4.38 13.59 -8.85
N LEU A 137 -4.03 12.44 -9.46
CA LEU A 137 -3.21 12.38 -10.65
C LEU A 137 -4.00 12.64 -11.95
N GLU A 138 -5.32 12.80 -11.89
CA GLU A 138 -6.19 13.07 -13.04
C GLU A 138 -6.05 12.01 -14.15
N ILE A 139 -5.91 10.74 -13.76
CA ILE A 139 -5.84 9.61 -14.69
C ILE A 139 -7.24 9.05 -14.91
N ASN A 140 -7.56 8.65 -16.15
CA ASN A 140 -8.82 7.97 -16.46
C ASN A 140 -8.94 6.70 -15.61
N ARG A 141 -10.10 6.49 -14.98
CA ARG A 141 -10.38 5.29 -14.20
C ARG A 141 -11.72 4.66 -14.54
N SER A 142 -11.82 3.37 -14.32
CA SER A 142 -13.07 2.60 -14.33
C SER A 142 -13.02 1.55 -13.24
N ASP A 143 -14.18 1.00 -12.91
CA ASP A 143 -14.31 -0.01 -11.87
C ASP A 143 -14.85 -1.31 -12.50
N TYR A 144 -14.42 -2.47 -12.01
CA TYR A 144 -14.95 -3.79 -12.39
C TYR A 144 -15.59 -4.49 -11.20
N ARG A 145 -16.62 -5.31 -11.45
CA ARG A 145 -17.28 -6.12 -10.42
C ARG A 145 -16.28 -7.06 -9.74
N TYR A 146 -16.34 -7.15 -8.41
CA TYR A 146 -15.44 -8.00 -7.67
C TYR A 146 -16.09 -8.65 -6.45
N PHE A 147 -16.54 -7.90 -5.45
CA PHE A 147 -17.09 -8.49 -4.23
C PHE A 147 -18.60 -8.73 -4.34
N ASP A 148 -19.04 -9.98 -4.23
CA ASP A 148 -20.46 -10.32 -4.12
C ASP A 148 -20.91 -10.29 -2.65
N SER A 149 -21.68 -9.26 -2.30
CA SER A 149 -22.24 -9.10 -0.95
C SER A 149 -23.19 -10.21 -0.49
N LYS A 150 -23.77 -11.00 -1.41
CA LYS A 150 -24.67 -12.12 -1.07
C LYS A 150 -23.90 -13.36 -0.64
N THR A 151 -22.79 -13.66 -1.32
CA THR A 151 -21.98 -14.86 -1.08
C THR A 151 -20.76 -14.58 -0.20
N GLY A 152 -20.32 -13.32 -0.12
CA GLY A 152 -19.04 -12.94 0.49
C GLY A 152 -17.81 -13.35 -0.34
N ALA A 153 -18.03 -13.79 -1.59
CA ALA A 153 -16.99 -14.27 -2.49
C ALA A 153 -16.72 -13.28 -3.63
N VAL A 154 -15.89 -13.71 -4.59
CA VAL A 154 -15.65 -12.96 -5.82
C VAL A 154 -16.77 -13.24 -6.83
N ASP A 155 -17.39 -12.18 -7.36
CA ASP A 155 -18.24 -12.21 -8.56
C ASP A 155 -17.33 -12.40 -9.79
N PHE A 156 -16.85 -13.62 -9.99
CA PHE A 156 -15.85 -13.92 -11.03
C PHE A 156 -16.42 -13.71 -12.45
N ASP A 157 -17.64 -14.17 -12.69
CA ASP A 157 -18.31 -14.00 -13.99
C ASP A 157 -18.53 -12.51 -14.29
N GLY A 158 -18.92 -11.72 -13.29
CA GLY A 158 -19.05 -10.27 -13.43
C GLY A 158 -17.72 -9.56 -13.65
N MET A 159 -16.68 -9.96 -12.91
CA MET A 159 -15.31 -9.45 -13.09
C MET A 159 -14.81 -9.70 -14.52
N GLN A 160 -14.98 -10.92 -15.03
CA GLN A 160 -14.52 -11.31 -16.36
C GLN A 160 -15.26 -10.52 -17.45
N ALA A 161 -16.59 -10.43 -17.36
CA ALA A 161 -17.40 -9.67 -18.31
C ALA A 161 -17.09 -8.16 -18.36
N ASP A 162 -16.47 -7.59 -17.30
CA ASP A 162 -16.08 -6.18 -17.28
C ASP A 162 -14.65 -5.94 -17.82
N ILE A 163 -13.80 -6.98 -17.88
CA ILE A 163 -12.36 -6.85 -18.19
C ILE A 163 -11.99 -7.46 -19.57
N GLU A 164 -12.80 -8.37 -20.11
CA GLU A 164 -12.65 -8.92 -21.48
C GLU A 164 -12.84 -7.88 -22.58
#